data_AF-A0A2E9TYZ1-F1
#
_entry.id   AF-A0A2E9TYZ1-F1
#
_cell.length_a   1.000
_cell.length_b   1.000
_cell.length_c   1.000
_cell.angle_alpha   90.00
_cell.angle_beta   90.00
_cell.angle_gamma   90.00
#
_symmetry.space_group_name_H-M   'P 1'
#
loop_
_entity.id
_entity.type
_entity.pdbx_description
1 polymer ?
#
loop_
_entity_poly.entity_id
_entity_poly.type
_entity_poly.pdbx_seq_one_letter_code
_entity_poly.pdbx_strand_id
1 'polypeptide(L)'
;VESDLWYDIPATASVITEISEKLPYIFKFIERWAERPGFPRKKFLTLLAFVKINRKLKLPWWGPFILAKKIFQSMPCVVMKFDNKVYERKSGGPPRLSEPNESRPF
;
A
#
# COMPACT_ATOMS: atom_id res chain seq x y z
N VAL A 1 -26.74 11.45 -5.85
CA VAL A 1 -27.56 10.89 -4.75
C VAL A 1 -26.60 10.13 -3.87
N GLU A 2 -26.14 10.74 -2.79
CA GLU A 2 -25.51 9.97 -1.70
C GLU A 2 -26.65 9.23 -1.00
N SER A 3 -26.56 7.91 -0.94
CA SER A 3 -27.56 7.07 -0.29
C SER A 3 -27.27 7.08 1.21
N ASP A 4 -28.29 7.24 2.06
CA ASP A 4 -28.20 7.14 3.54
C ASP A 4 -27.86 5.72 4.05
N LEU A 5 -27.42 4.83 3.14
CA LEU A 5 -27.07 3.45 3.42
C LEU A 5 -25.60 3.35 3.82
N TRP A 6 -25.38 2.87 5.05
CA TRP A 6 -24.06 2.57 5.57
C TRP A 6 -23.74 1.09 5.41
N TYR A 7 -22.48 0.77 5.15
CA TYR A 7 -22.03 -0.62 4.98
C TYR A 7 -20.82 -0.91 5.86
N ASP A 8 -20.86 -2.06 6.51
CA ASP A 8 -19.73 -2.65 7.22
C ASP A 8 -19.14 -3.80 6.39
N ILE A 9 -17.83 -3.73 6.17
CA ILE A 9 -17.08 -4.77 5.46
C ILE A 9 -16.00 -5.28 6.43
N PRO A 10 -16.12 -6.51 6.95
CA PRO A 10 -15.10 -7.08 7.82
C PRO A 10 -13.76 -7.11 7.08
N ALA A 11 -12.68 -6.74 7.77
CA ALA A 11 -11.36 -6.77 7.19
C ALA A 11 -10.31 -7.16 8.22
N THR A 12 -9.30 -7.88 7.76
CA THR A 12 -8.09 -8.18 8.54
C THR A 12 -6.96 -7.30 8.03
N ALA A 13 -6.37 -6.51 8.92
CA ALA A 13 -5.17 -5.73 8.63
C ALA A 13 -3.93 -6.44 9.18
N SER A 14 -2.90 -6.60 8.36
CA SER A 14 -1.61 -7.16 8.78
C SER A 14 -0.45 -6.29 8.29
N VAL A 15 0.55 -6.10 9.15
CA VAL A 15 1.78 -5.38 8.80
C VAL A 15 2.76 -6.37 8.17
N ILE A 16 3.27 -6.04 6.98
CA ILE A 16 4.32 -6.82 6.32
C ILE A 16 5.66 -6.16 6.59
N THR A 17 6.56 -6.91 7.22
CA THR A 17 7.93 -6.47 7.55
C THR A 17 8.96 -6.99 6.54
N GLU A 18 8.77 -8.20 6.03
CA GLU A 18 9.71 -8.86 5.13
C GLU A 18 9.73 -8.18 3.75
N ILE A 19 10.91 -7.77 3.28
CA ILE A 19 11.02 -6.98 2.05
C ILE A 19 10.51 -7.77 0.84
N SER A 20 10.78 -9.07 0.80
CA SER A 20 10.39 -9.90 -0.35
C SER A 20 8.87 -9.94 -0.54
N GLU A 21 8.11 -9.91 0.55
CA GLU A 21 6.65 -9.86 0.56
C GLU A 21 6.11 -8.44 0.30
N LYS A 22 6.81 -7.39 0.76
CA LYS A 22 6.41 -5.99 0.55
C LYS A 22 6.51 -5.54 -0.90
N LEU A 23 7.54 -5.97 -1.62
CA LEU A 23 7.86 -5.50 -2.98
C LEU A 23 6.67 -5.50 -3.95
N PRO A 24 5.89 -6.58 -4.11
CA PRO A 24 4.75 -6.57 -5.03
C PRO A 24 3.72 -5.49 -4.68
N TYR A 25 3.44 -5.27 -3.40
CA TYR A 25 2.51 -4.24 -2.94
C TYR A 25 3.07 -2.84 -3.15
N ILE A 26 4.35 -2.63 -2.82
CA ILE A 26 5.06 -1.36 -3.03
C ILE A 26 5.08 -1.00 -4.52
N PHE A 27 5.37 -1.96 -5.39
CA PHE A 27 5.39 -1.72 -6.83
C PHE A 27 4.02 -1.29 -7.34
N LYS A 28 2.96 -2.01 -6.95
CA LYS A 28 1.58 -1.66 -7.33
C LYS A 28 1.18 -0.28 -6.81
N PHE A 29 1.61 0.08 -5.60
CA PHE A 29 1.40 1.40 -5.03
C PHE A 29 2.10 2.50 -5.85
N ILE A 30 3.39 2.31 -6.15
CA ILE A 30 4.18 3.30 -6.92
C ILE A 30 3.62 3.46 -8.34
N GLU A 31 3.21 2.38 -8.99
CA GLU A 31 2.59 2.43 -10.33
C GLU A 31 1.34 3.29 -10.31
N ARG A 32 0.40 2.99 -9.42
CA ARG A 32 -0.84 3.75 -9.29
C ARG A 32 -0.59 5.21 -8.89
N TRP A 33 0.42 5.46 -8.06
CA TRP A 33 0.83 6.80 -7.66
C TRP A 33 1.48 7.59 -8.81
N ALA A 34 2.24 6.92 -9.67
CA ALA A 34 2.92 7.53 -10.81
C ALA A 34 1.97 7.80 -11.99
N GLU A 35 0.89 7.03 -12.10
CA GLU A 35 -0.17 7.17 -13.11
C GLU A 35 -1.29 8.15 -12.72
N ARG A 36 -1.19 8.81 -11.57
CA ARG A 36 -2.21 9.76 -11.09
C ARG A 36 -2.51 10.83 -12.17
N PRO A 37 -3.78 11.02 -12.57
CA PRO A 37 -4.14 12.00 -13.60
C PRO A 37 -3.71 13.40 -13.18
N GLY A 38 -3.17 14.17 -14.14
CA GLY A 38 -2.66 15.53 -13.94
C GLY A 38 -1.16 15.64 -13.63
N PHE A 39 -0.48 14.56 -13.23
CA PHE A 39 0.98 14.60 -12.98
C PHE A 39 1.68 13.26 -13.25
N PRO A 40 1.80 12.82 -14.52
CA PRO A 40 2.41 11.54 -14.85
C PRO A 40 3.93 11.56 -14.55
N ARG A 41 4.38 10.67 -13.66
CA ARG A 41 5.78 10.60 -13.23
C ARG A 41 6.56 9.55 -14.02
N LYS A 42 6.76 9.79 -15.33
CA LYS A 42 7.40 8.84 -16.26
C LYS A 42 8.79 8.38 -15.80
N LYS A 43 9.61 9.26 -15.21
CA LYS A 43 10.95 8.92 -14.68
C LYS A 43 10.89 7.90 -13.54
N PHE A 44 9.83 7.92 -12.73
CA PHE A 44 9.65 6.94 -11.66
C PHE A 44 9.19 5.59 -12.20
N LEU A 45 8.35 5.56 -13.23
CA LEU A 45 7.95 4.33 -13.90
C LEU A 45 9.15 3.63 -14.55
N THR A 46 10.04 4.38 -15.22
CA THR A 46 11.26 3.79 -15.80
C THR A 46 12.19 3.24 -14.72
N LEU A 47 12.40 3.99 -13.63
CA LEU A 47 13.21 3.52 -12.50
C LEU A 47 12.61 2.24 -11.88
N LEU A 48 11.29 2.20 -11.68
CA LEU A 48 10.59 1.02 -11.17
C LEU A 48 10.72 -0.17 -12.11
N ALA A 49 10.67 0.04 -13.42
CA ALA A 49 10.86 -1.01 -14.41
C ALA A 49 12.27 -1.64 -14.32
N PHE A 50 13.32 -0.84 -14.16
CA PHE A 50 14.68 -1.36 -13.93
C PHE A 50 14.77 -2.22 -12.66
N VAL A 51 14.14 -1.79 -11.57
CA VAL A 51 14.10 -2.57 -10.31
C VAL A 51 13.34 -3.89 -10.51
N LYS A 52 12.19 -3.87 -11.23
CA LYS A 52 11.43 -5.09 -11.54
C LYS A 52 12.24 -6.07 -12.39
N ILE A 53 12.97 -5.58 -13.40
CA ILE A 53 13.84 -6.41 -14.25
C ILE A 53 14.96 -7.04 -13.42
N ASN A 54 15.66 -6.25 -12.60
CA ASN A 54 16.71 -6.74 -11.71
C ASN A 54 16.18 -7.87 -10.80
N ARG A 55 14.98 -7.69 -10.23
CA ARG A 55 14.34 -8.69 -9.37
C ARG A 55 13.92 -9.94 -10.13
N LYS A 56 13.37 -9.80 -11.35
CA LYS A 56 12.98 -10.92 -12.21
C LYS A 56 14.18 -11.79 -12.60
N LEU A 57 15.35 -11.17 -12.77
CA LEU A 57 16.64 -11.83 -13.01
C LEU A 57 17.27 -12.42 -11.73
N LYS A 58 16.59 -12.33 -10.57
CA LYS A 58 17.08 -12.78 -9.26
C LYS A 58 18.45 -12.22 -8.88
N LEU A 59 18.79 -11.03 -9.38
CA LEU A 59 20.06 -10.39 -9.08
C LEU A 59 20.09 -9.93 -7.61
N PRO A 60 21.28 -9.93 -6.98
CA PRO A 60 21.44 -9.37 -5.64
C PRO A 60 21.21 -7.86 -5.67
N TRP A 61 20.80 -7.32 -4.51
CA TRP A 61 20.67 -5.88 -4.28
C TRP A 61 22.06 -5.22 -4.21
N TRP A 62 22.73 -5.09 -5.35
CA TRP A 62 24.07 -4.50 -5.45
C TRP A 62 24.05 -3.08 -6.04
N GLY A 63 25.08 -2.30 -5.72
CA GLY A 63 25.30 -0.97 -6.28
C GLY A 63 24.09 -0.02 -6.13
N PRO A 64 23.57 0.60 -7.20
CA PRO A 64 22.50 1.59 -7.12
C PRO A 64 21.18 1.01 -6.57
N PHE A 65 20.99 -0.30 -6.63
CA PHE A 65 19.79 -0.96 -6.12
C PHE A 65 19.75 -1.05 -4.59
N ILE A 66 20.89 -0.88 -3.88
CA ILE A 66 20.92 -0.81 -2.41
C ILE A 66 20.08 0.37 -1.91
N LEU A 67 20.14 1.51 -2.61
CA LEU A 67 19.35 2.68 -2.26
C LEU A 67 17.86 2.40 -2.39
N ALA A 68 17.44 1.76 -3.49
CA ALA A 68 16.06 1.35 -3.69
C ALA A 68 15.60 0.37 -2.58
N LYS A 69 16.44 -0.62 -2.23
CA LYS A 69 16.17 -1.54 -1.12
C LYS A 69 15.93 -0.79 0.19
N LYS A 70 16.82 0.14 0.55
CA LYS A 70 16.72 0.93 1.79
C LYS A 70 15.44 1.77 1.84
N ILE A 71 15.08 2.39 0.72
CA ILE A 71 13.82 3.15 0.59
C ILE A 71 12.62 2.21 0.81
N PHE A 72 12.55 1.08 0.10
CA PHE A 72 11.43 0.14 0.23
C PHE A 72 11.33 -0.51 1.61
N GLN A 73 12.46 -0.75 2.28
CA GLN A 73 12.46 -1.24 3.66
C GLN A 73 11.84 -0.23 4.62
N SER A 74 12.13 1.06 4.43
CA SER A 74 11.62 2.14 5.27
C SER A 74 10.13 2.44 5.05
N MET A 75 9.54 2.01 3.92
CA MET A 75 8.12 2.22 3.65
C MET A 75 7.25 1.29 4.50
N PRO A 76 6.35 1.79 5.37
CA PRO A 76 5.42 0.92 6.09
C PRO A 76 4.45 0.27 5.10
N CYS A 77 4.23 -1.03 5.24
CA CYS A 77 3.32 -1.78 4.37
C CYS A 77 2.27 -2.47 5.23
N VAL A 78 1.03 -2.00 5.12
CA VAL A 78 -0.13 -2.61 5.76
C VAL A 78 -1.01 -3.17 4.66
N VAL A 79 -1.31 -4.45 4.75
CA VAL A 79 -2.24 -5.12 3.85
C VAL A 79 -3.57 -5.29 4.56
N MET A 80 -4.62 -4.75 3.96
CA MET A 80 -6.00 -4.96 4.39
C MET A 80 -6.63 -5.99 3.47
N LYS A 81 -7.07 -7.10 4.07
CA LYS A 81 -7.84 -8.15 3.39
C LYS A 81 -9.29 -8.00 3.82
N PHE A 82 -10.14 -7.57 2.90
CA PHE A 82 -11.57 -7.48 3.13
C PHE A 82 -12.20 -8.85 2.94
N ASP A 83 -13.11 -9.24 3.84
CA ASP A 83 -14.04 -10.33 3.59
C ASP A 83 -15.03 -9.84 2.53
N ASN A 84 -15.36 -10.67 1.54
CA ASN A 84 -16.28 -10.30 0.45
C ASN A 84 -17.75 -10.21 0.91
N LYS A 85 -17.98 -10.12 2.22
CA LYS A 85 -19.29 -9.99 2.85
C LYS A 85 -19.53 -8.53 3.18
N VAL A 86 -20.60 -7.99 2.62
CA VAL A 86 -21.05 -6.62 2.86
C VAL A 86 -22.27 -6.70 3.77
N TYR A 87 -22.22 -6.00 4.89
CA TYR A 87 -23.34 -5.92 5.83
C TYR A 87 -23.91 -4.50 5.78
N GLU A 88 -25.19 -4.38 5.45
CA GLU A 88 -25.89 -3.11 5.53
C GLU A 88 -26.11 -2.74 7.01
N ARG A 89 -25.63 -1.56 7.39
CA ARG A 89 -25.77 -1.02 8.73
C ARG A 89 -27.11 -0.29 8.82
N LYS A 90 -28.08 -0.96 9.47
CA LYS A 90 -29.47 -0.49 9.61
C LYS A 90 -29.65 0.69 10.59
N SER A 91 -28.66 0.96 11.44
CA SER A 91 -28.74 1.99 12.49
C SER A 91 -27.35 2.44 12.92
N GLY A 92 -27.21 3.74 13.22
CA GLY A 92 -25.94 4.39 13.55
C GLY A 92 -25.18 4.77 12.28
N GLY A 93 -24.77 6.03 12.19
CA GLY A 93 -23.96 6.55 11.09
C GLY A 93 -22.54 5.94 11.05
N PRO A 94 -21.55 6.62 10.46
CA PRO A 94 -20.20 6.10 10.39
C PRO A 94 -19.65 5.84 11.81
N PRO A 95 -18.81 4.79 12.00
CA PRO A 95 -18.16 4.58 13.29
C PRO A 95 -17.37 5.83 13.68
N ARG A 96 -17.38 6.18 14.97
CA ARG A 96 -16.61 7.32 15.48
C ARG A 96 -15.13 7.09 15.15
N LEU A 97 -14.45 8.13 14.67
CA LEU A 97 -13.00 8.09 14.47
C LEU A 97 -12.36 7.78 15.82
N SER A 98 -11.44 6.82 15.82
CA SER A 98 -10.63 6.52 17.00
C SER A 98 -9.85 7.76 17.40
N GLU A 99 -9.73 8.02 18.71
CA GLU A 99 -8.92 9.12 19.21
C GLU A 99 -7.46 8.97 18.77
N PRO A 100 -6.73 10.08 18.54
CA PRO A 100 -5.32 10.05 18.20
C PRO A 100 -4.54 9.27 19.26
N ASN A 101 -3.83 8.22 18.85
CA ASN A 101 -2.97 7.48 19.76
C ASN A 101 -1.58 8.12 19.79
N GLU A 102 -1.34 8.98 20.77
CA GLU A 102 -0.08 9.69 20.98
C GLU A 102 1.09 8.77 21.39
N SER A 103 0.81 7.55 21.84
CA SER A 103 1.83 6.60 22.31
C SER A 103 2.50 5.78 21.21
N ARG A 104 2.19 6.05 19.92
CA ARG A 104 2.70 5.24 18.81
C ARG A 104 4.14 5.61 18.47
N PRO A 105 5.12 4.68 18.55
CA PRO A 105 6.48 4.96 18.08
C PRO A 105 6.47 5.10 16.55
N PHE A 106 7.05 6.19 16.06
CA PHE A 106 7.22 6.50 14.63
C PHE A 106 8.40 5.72 14.02
#